data_AF-A0A829QL52-F1
#
_entry.id   AF-A0A829QL52-F1
#
_cell.length_a   1.000
_cell.length_b   1.000
_cell.length_c   1.000
_cell.angle_alpha   90.00
_cell.angle_beta   90.00
_cell.angle_gamma   90.00
#
_symmetry.space_group_name_H-M   'P 1'
#
loop_
_entity.id
_entity.type
_entity.pdbx_description
1 polymer ?
#
loop_
_entity_poly.entity_id
_entity_poly.type
_entity_poly.pdbx_seq_one_letter_code
_entity_poly.pdbx_strand_id
1 'polypeptide(L)'
;MLAGLAFGSEIKRFGRSRMTRAAIVVLMLLPLVYGALYLWAYWDPFGHVNKMPVALVNADKGATVSGQHVNIGEEISKSLTADGSMDWHVLSLDEARSGVDHGNYYFMLELPPDFSEAIASPLTGEPKQANLVAVYNDANNYISSSIGRTAIDQVLNAVSTRISGQAVNQVLSVVVSSGAGIQQAADGARQLADGAAKVDDGAGQLATGLHTARPGSAQLATGAKQLSDGINQATDPLLTVTKAVANIGGSTDKLQQGPRPSGRPTIKSTASPRPRTAPPMRSPL
;
A
#
# COMPACT_ATOMS: atom_id res chain seq x y z
N MET A 1 -82.83 -26.09 52.78
CA MET A 1 -82.15 -27.40 52.96
C MET A 1 -80.79 -27.32 52.31
N LEU A 2 -79.76 -26.99 53.10
CA LEU A 2 -78.37 -26.94 52.64
C LEU A 2 -77.80 -28.36 52.72
N ALA A 3 -77.83 -29.09 51.60
CA ALA A 3 -77.12 -30.36 51.47
C ALA A 3 -75.62 -30.07 51.33
N GLY A 4 -74.95 -29.84 52.46
CA GLY A 4 -73.51 -29.66 52.54
C GLY A 4 -72.78 -30.99 52.32
N LEU A 5 -72.08 -31.07 51.18
CA LEU A 5 -70.73 -31.62 51.05
C LEU A 5 -70.39 -32.89 51.88
N ALA A 6 -70.90 -34.04 51.46
CA ALA A 6 -70.40 -35.34 51.91
C ALA A 6 -69.16 -35.80 51.10
N PHE A 7 -68.18 -34.91 50.90
CA PHE A 7 -66.97 -35.18 50.11
C PHE A 7 -66.23 -36.46 50.54
N GLY A 8 -66.22 -36.78 51.84
CA GLY A 8 -65.54 -37.96 52.37
C GLY A 8 -66.20 -39.31 52.05
N SER A 9 -67.51 -39.33 51.77
CA SER A 9 -68.25 -40.58 51.52
C SER A 9 -68.22 -40.98 50.03
N GLU A 10 -68.22 -40.00 49.13
CA GLU A 10 -68.17 -40.24 47.69
C GLU A 10 -66.76 -40.65 47.24
N ILE A 11 -65.69 -40.08 47.80
CA ILE A 11 -64.30 -40.48 47.52
C ILE A 11 -64.06 -41.97 47.85
N LYS A 12 -64.63 -42.46 48.96
CA LYS A 12 -64.57 -43.90 49.32
C LYS A 12 -65.36 -44.80 48.37
N ARG A 13 -66.39 -44.28 47.68
CA ARG A 13 -67.16 -45.02 46.68
C ARG A 13 -66.31 -45.33 45.44
N PHE A 14 -65.47 -44.39 45.01
CA PHE A 14 -64.58 -44.58 43.87
C PHE A 14 -63.47 -45.63 44.12
N GLY A 15 -63.08 -45.86 45.39
CA GLY A 15 -62.05 -46.84 45.76
C GLY A 15 -62.51 -48.29 45.88
N ARG A 16 -63.82 -48.57 45.91
CA ARG A 16 -64.37 -49.92 46.19
C ARG A 16 -64.40 -50.86 44.99
N SER A 17 -64.60 -50.34 43.78
CA SER A 17 -64.66 -51.13 42.55
C SER A 17 -63.32 -51.08 41.81
N ARG A 18 -62.83 -52.25 41.36
CA ARG A 18 -61.62 -52.35 40.53
C ARG A 18 -61.73 -51.51 39.25
N MET A 19 -62.92 -51.43 38.67
CA MET A 19 -63.19 -50.67 37.44
C MET A 19 -63.09 -49.15 37.67
N THR A 20 -63.59 -48.66 38.79
CA THR A 20 -63.57 -47.22 39.12
C THR A 20 -62.18 -46.74 39.52
N ARG A 21 -61.38 -47.58 40.18
CA ARG A 21 -59.95 -47.31 40.42
C ARG A 21 -59.16 -47.24 39.11
N ALA A 22 -59.42 -48.15 38.18
CA ALA A 22 -58.81 -48.10 36.85
C ALA A 22 -59.16 -46.80 36.11
N ALA A 23 -60.42 -46.35 36.18
CA ALA A 23 -60.85 -45.09 35.55
C ALA A 23 -60.12 -43.86 36.13
N ILE A 24 -59.91 -43.79 37.44
CA ILE A 24 -59.15 -42.69 38.07
C ILE A 24 -57.66 -42.74 37.69
N VAL A 25 -57.07 -43.94 37.65
CA VAL A 25 -55.68 -44.11 37.21
C VAL A 25 -55.52 -43.66 35.76
N VAL A 26 -56.43 -44.04 34.86
CA VAL A 26 -56.43 -43.59 33.47
C VAL A 26 -56.61 -42.07 33.38
N LEU A 27 -57.52 -41.49 34.17
CA LEU A 27 -57.75 -40.05 34.22
C LEU A 27 -56.53 -39.25 34.70
N MET A 28 -55.76 -39.79 35.64
CA MET A 28 -54.49 -39.19 36.09
C MET A 28 -53.34 -39.44 35.10
N LEU A 29 -53.31 -40.61 34.46
CA LEU A 29 -52.29 -40.95 33.47
C LEU A 29 -52.41 -40.13 32.19
N LEU A 30 -53.62 -39.75 31.78
CA LEU A 30 -53.83 -39.00 30.54
C LEU A 30 -53.03 -37.66 30.50
N PRO A 31 -53.13 -36.75 31.49
CA PRO A 31 -52.31 -35.54 31.52
C PRO A 31 -50.83 -35.82 31.79
N LEU A 32 -50.48 -36.89 32.52
CA LEU A 32 -49.09 -37.29 32.75
C LEU A 32 -48.40 -37.80 31.49
N VAL A 33 -49.08 -38.64 30.70
CA VAL A 33 -48.59 -39.16 29.42
C VAL A 33 -48.51 -38.01 28.42
N TYR A 34 -49.50 -37.11 28.36
CA TYR A 34 -49.43 -35.92 27.52
C TYR A 34 -48.25 -35.03 27.91
N GLY A 35 -48.07 -34.73 29.19
CA GLY A 35 -46.95 -33.93 29.69
C GLY A 35 -45.60 -34.60 29.45
N ALA A 36 -45.51 -35.91 29.63
CA ALA A 36 -44.30 -36.69 29.35
C ALA A 36 -43.97 -36.68 27.85
N LEU A 37 -44.95 -36.87 26.97
CA LEU A 37 -44.77 -36.79 25.52
C LEU A 37 -44.40 -35.38 25.06
N TYR A 38 -45.01 -34.34 25.64
CA TYR A 38 -44.70 -32.95 25.35
C TYR A 38 -43.27 -32.61 25.77
N LEU A 39 -42.90 -32.93 27.01
CA LEU A 39 -41.53 -32.74 27.49
C LEU A 39 -40.54 -33.54 26.64
N TRP A 40 -40.85 -34.78 26.29
CA TRP A 40 -40.00 -35.60 25.44
C TRP A 40 -39.81 -34.98 24.03
N ALA A 41 -40.89 -34.49 23.40
CA ALA A 41 -40.83 -33.88 22.07
C ALA A 41 -40.14 -32.52 22.06
N TYR A 42 -40.25 -31.74 23.14
CA TYR A 42 -39.67 -30.39 23.27
C TYR A 42 -38.33 -30.35 24.03
N TRP A 43 -37.85 -31.47 24.56
CA TRP A 43 -36.54 -31.54 25.22
C TRP A 43 -35.40 -31.31 24.22
N ASP A 44 -35.58 -31.77 22.97
CA ASP A 44 -34.63 -31.57 21.89
C ASP A 44 -35.33 -31.49 20.51
N PRO A 45 -36.06 -30.40 20.22
CA PRO A 45 -36.80 -30.23 18.97
C PRO A 45 -35.87 -30.11 17.74
N PHE A 46 -34.55 -29.95 17.96
CA PHE A 46 -33.56 -29.80 16.90
C PHE A 46 -32.64 -31.03 16.73
N GLY A 47 -32.68 -32.01 17.64
CA GLY A 47 -31.78 -33.17 17.65
C GLY A 47 -31.86 -34.11 16.45
N HIS A 48 -32.87 -33.93 15.58
CA HIS A 48 -33.07 -34.71 14.36
C HIS A 48 -33.10 -33.86 13.08
N VAL A 49 -32.69 -32.60 13.15
CA VAL A 49 -32.64 -31.67 12.00
C VAL A 49 -31.68 -32.15 10.92
N ASN A 50 -30.69 -32.96 11.28
CA ASN A 50 -29.78 -33.64 10.35
C ASN A 50 -30.46 -34.60 9.37
N LYS A 51 -31.73 -34.97 9.59
CA LYS A 51 -32.53 -35.79 8.67
C LYS A 51 -33.53 -34.98 7.86
N MET A 52 -33.53 -33.66 8.01
CA MET A 52 -34.44 -32.77 7.32
C MET A 52 -33.89 -32.52 5.91
N PRO A 53 -34.55 -33.02 4.83
CA PRO A 53 -34.12 -32.78 3.47
C PRO A 53 -34.25 -31.30 3.13
N VAL A 54 -33.15 -30.69 2.74
CA VAL A 54 -33.05 -29.29 2.32
C VAL A 54 -32.41 -29.21 0.94
N ALA A 55 -33.01 -28.45 0.04
CA ALA A 55 -32.44 -28.23 -1.28
C ALA A 55 -31.39 -27.11 -1.23
N LEU A 56 -30.24 -27.34 -1.84
CA LEU A 56 -29.17 -26.37 -2.00
C LEU A 56 -28.93 -26.12 -3.48
N VAL A 57 -29.00 -24.86 -3.89
CA VAL A 57 -28.74 -24.44 -5.28
C VAL A 57 -27.49 -23.56 -5.26
N ASN A 58 -26.42 -24.03 -5.91
CA ASN A 58 -25.23 -23.22 -6.13
C ASN A 58 -25.24 -22.63 -7.54
N ALA A 59 -25.73 -21.41 -7.69
CA ALA A 59 -25.70 -20.68 -8.96
C ALA A 59 -24.46 -19.76 -9.08
N ASP A 60 -23.64 -19.67 -8.03
CA ASP A 60 -22.47 -18.80 -7.92
C ASP A 60 -21.43 -19.09 -9.00
N LYS A 61 -20.97 -18.03 -9.68
CA LYS A 61 -19.98 -18.12 -10.76
C LYS A 61 -18.54 -17.97 -10.28
N GLY A 62 -18.35 -17.65 -8.99
CA GLY A 62 -17.05 -17.30 -8.46
C GLY A 62 -16.65 -15.85 -8.80
N ALA A 63 -15.55 -15.40 -8.24
CA ALA A 63 -14.98 -14.08 -8.44
C ALA A 63 -13.48 -14.17 -8.74
N THR A 64 -12.91 -13.10 -9.30
CA THR A 64 -11.46 -12.98 -9.47
C THR A 64 -10.95 -11.84 -8.61
N VAL A 65 -10.10 -12.16 -7.64
CA VAL A 65 -9.51 -11.20 -6.71
C VAL A 65 -7.99 -11.26 -6.86
N SER A 66 -7.37 -10.13 -7.17
CA SER A 66 -5.91 -10.04 -7.33
C SER A 66 -5.31 -11.08 -8.29
N GLY A 67 -6.05 -11.42 -9.35
CA GLY A 67 -5.63 -12.42 -10.34
C GLY A 67 -5.82 -13.89 -9.94
N GLN A 68 -6.36 -14.16 -8.74
CA GLN A 68 -6.74 -15.50 -8.31
C GLN A 68 -8.26 -15.69 -8.44
N HIS A 69 -8.66 -16.80 -9.03
CA HIS A 69 -10.06 -17.20 -9.08
C HIS A 69 -10.46 -17.81 -7.74
N VAL A 70 -11.51 -17.29 -7.13
CA VAL A 70 -12.07 -17.74 -5.86
C VAL A 70 -13.54 -18.09 -6.06
N ASN A 71 -13.97 -19.24 -5.55
CA ASN A 71 -15.37 -19.65 -5.60
C ASN A 71 -15.84 -20.01 -4.18
N ILE A 72 -16.44 -19.01 -3.55
CA ILE A 72 -16.91 -19.05 -2.17
C ILE A 72 -18.23 -19.83 -2.09
N GLY A 73 -19.10 -19.74 -3.11
CA GLY A 73 -20.33 -20.53 -3.17
C GLY A 73 -20.07 -22.04 -3.17
N GLU A 74 -19.05 -22.48 -3.92
CA GLU A 74 -18.62 -23.89 -3.95
C GLU A 74 -18.04 -24.34 -2.60
N GLU A 75 -17.25 -23.49 -1.93
CA GLU A 75 -16.70 -23.79 -0.61
C GLU A 75 -17.80 -23.90 0.46
N ILE A 76 -18.76 -22.97 0.45
CA ILE A 76 -19.92 -23.01 1.34
C ILE A 76 -20.77 -24.25 1.05
N SER A 77 -21.02 -24.56 -0.22
CA SER A 77 -21.81 -25.73 -0.61
C SER A 77 -21.19 -27.03 -0.10
N LYS A 78 -19.87 -27.17 -0.22
CA LYS A 78 -19.11 -28.29 0.34
C LYS A 78 -19.15 -28.31 1.87
N SER A 79 -18.99 -27.16 2.52
CA SER A 79 -19.01 -27.07 3.98
C SER A 79 -20.38 -27.48 4.55
N LEU A 80 -21.47 -26.98 3.96
CA LEU A 80 -22.84 -27.29 4.38
C LEU A 80 -23.15 -28.78 4.19
N THR A 81 -22.78 -29.35 3.04
CA THR A 81 -23.00 -30.78 2.78
C THR A 81 -22.13 -31.69 3.66
N ALA A 82 -20.94 -31.24 4.06
CA ALA A 82 -20.02 -32.03 4.88
C ALA A 82 -20.29 -31.97 6.38
N ASP A 83 -20.91 -30.88 6.89
CA ASP A 83 -21.09 -30.68 8.34
C ASP A 83 -22.16 -31.61 8.96
N GLY A 84 -23.04 -32.18 8.13
CA GLY A 84 -24.09 -33.11 8.56
C GLY A 84 -25.13 -32.49 9.50
N SER A 85 -25.21 -31.17 9.59
CA SER A 85 -26.18 -30.43 10.40
C SER A 85 -27.60 -30.56 9.85
N MET A 86 -27.73 -30.68 8.53
CA MET A 86 -28.94 -30.92 7.77
C MET A 86 -28.67 -31.88 6.62
N ASP A 87 -29.73 -32.51 6.10
CA ASP A 87 -29.63 -33.38 4.93
C ASP A 87 -29.71 -32.52 3.66
N TRP A 88 -28.56 -31.96 3.27
CA TRP A 88 -28.45 -31.06 2.13
C TRP A 88 -28.36 -31.82 0.81
N HIS A 89 -29.21 -31.44 -0.16
CA HIS A 89 -29.22 -31.98 -1.51
C HIS A 89 -28.89 -30.90 -2.52
N VAL A 90 -27.75 -31.02 -3.20
CA VAL A 90 -27.36 -30.08 -4.26
C VAL A 90 -28.13 -30.40 -5.54
N LEU A 91 -28.93 -29.45 -6.01
CA LEU A 91 -29.86 -29.64 -7.13
C LEU A 91 -29.84 -28.45 -8.08
N SER A 92 -30.45 -28.60 -9.25
CA SER A 92 -30.74 -27.46 -10.11
C SER A 92 -31.84 -26.57 -9.50
N LEU A 93 -31.88 -25.30 -9.93
CA LEU A 93 -32.86 -24.33 -9.42
C LEU A 93 -34.31 -24.81 -9.62
N ASP A 94 -34.61 -25.40 -10.78
CA ASP A 94 -35.96 -25.86 -11.11
C ASP A 94 -36.37 -27.08 -10.27
N GLU A 95 -35.45 -28.03 -10.06
CA GLU A 95 -35.67 -29.20 -9.20
C GLU A 95 -35.85 -28.80 -7.74
N ALA A 96 -35.04 -27.86 -7.24
CA ALA A 96 -35.14 -27.34 -5.88
C ALA A 96 -36.48 -26.65 -5.63
N ARG A 97 -36.90 -25.75 -6.54
CA ARG A 97 -38.19 -25.04 -6.44
C ARG A 97 -39.36 -26.01 -6.46
N SER A 98 -39.42 -26.87 -7.48
CA SER A 98 -40.45 -27.90 -7.59
C SER A 98 -40.47 -28.81 -6.37
N GLY A 99 -39.30 -29.20 -5.86
CA GLY A 99 -39.20 -30.06 -4.69
C GLY A 99 -39.70 -29.41 -3.40
N VAL A 100 -39.50 -28.10 -3.22
CA VAL A 100 -40.08 -27.34 -2.09
C VAL A 100 -41.60 -27.20 -2.24
N ASP A 101 -42.09 -26.91 -3.45
CA ASP A 101 -43.52 -26.78 -3.74
C ASP A 101 -44.29 -28.09 -3.48
N HIS A 102 -43.72 -29.22 -3.89
CA HIS A 102 -44.30 -30.56 -3.69
C HIS A 102 -44.01 -31.16 -2.31
N GLY A 103 -43.23 -30.47 -1.45
CA GLY A 103 -42.92 -30.91 -0.09
C GLY A 103 -41.88 -32.04 0.01
N ASN A 104 -41.13 -32.30 -1.05
CA ASN A 104 -39.96 -33.20 -1.02
C ASN A 104 -38.80 -32.60 -0.23
N TYR A 105 -38.67 -31.28 -0.25
CA TYR A 105 -37.72 -30.51 0.55
C TYR A 105 -38.47 -29.50 1.41
N TYR A 106 -37.97 -29.26 2.62
CA TYR A 106 -38.62 -28.33 3.55
C TYR A 106 -38.41 -26.86 3.18
N PHE A 107 -37.23 -26.55 2.65
CA PHE A 107 -36.90 -25.26 2.06
C PHE A 107 -35.75 -25.44 1.07
N MET A 108 -35.51 -24.41 0.25
CA MET A 108 -34.31 -24.31 -0.57
C MET A 108 -33.48 -23.11 -0.14
N LEU A 109 -32.16 -23.26 -0.22
CA LEU A 109 -31.18 -22.19 -0.14
C LEU A 109 -30.49 -22.05 -1.49
N GLU A 110 -30.49 -20.85 -2.05
CA GLU A 110 -29.83 -20.51 -3.31
C GLU A 110 -28.69 -19.52 -3.02
N LEU A 111 -27.51 -19.88 -3.51
CA LEU A 111 -26.33 -19.02 -3.62
C LEU A 111 -26.39 -18.35 -5.00
N PRO A 112 -26.69 -17.04 -5.09
CA PRO A 112 -26.89 -16.36 -6.37
C PRO A 112 -25.62 -16.30 -7.22
N PRO A 113 -25.73 -16.01 -8.54
CA PRO A 113 -24.59 -15.98 -9.47
C PRO A 113 -23.47 -15.00 -9.12
N ASP A 114 -23.79 -13.93 -8.40
CA ASP A 114 -22.88 -12.87 -7.99
C ASP A 114 -22.42 -13.01 -6.53
N PHE A 115 -22.73 -14.13 -5.86
CA PHE A 115 -22.45 -14.33 -4.45
C PHE A 115 -20.96 -14.16 -4.12
N SER A 116 -20.06 -14.88 -4.81
CA SER A 116 -18.62 -14.72 -4.60
C SER A 116 -18.13 -13.32 -4.93
N GLU A 117 -18.68 -12.69 -5.97
CA GLU A 117 -18.31 -11.32 -6.36
C GLU A 117 -18.67 -10.34 -5.25
N ALA A 118 -19.89 -10.45 -4.69
CA ALA A 118 -20.36 -9.59 -3.61
C ALA A 118 -19.50 -9.75 -2.35
N ILE A 119 -19.10 -10.96 -1.99
CA ILE A 119 -18.22 -11.20 -0.83
C ILE A 119 -16.81 -10.63 -1.07
N ALA A 120 -16.29 -10.75 -2.29
CA ALA A 120 -14.98 -10.24 -2.69
C ALA A 120 -14.95 -8.71 -2.92
N SER A 121 -16.11 -8.10 -3.12
CA SER A 121 -16.26 -6.71 -3.55
C SER A 121 -15.55 -5.65 -2.68
N PRO A 122 -15.40 -5.79 -1.34
CA PRO A 122 -14.65 -4.81 -0.55
C PRO A 122 -13.18 -4.67 -0.97
N LEU A 123 -12.61 -5.70 -1.61
CA LEU A 123 -11.24 -5.70 -2.14
C LEU A 123 -11.13 -5.03 -3.52
N THR A 124 -12.27 -4.80 -4.18
CA THR A 124 -12.35 -4.24 -5.54
C THR A 124 -12.65 -2.73 -5.55
N GLY A 125 -12.94 -2.13 -4.39
CA GLY A 125 -13.21 -0.70 -4.23
C GLY A 125 -14.69 -0.32 -4.23
N GLU A 126 -15.59 -1.20 -4.69
CA GLU A 126 -17.05 -1.02 -4.64
C GLU A 126 -17.70 -2.11 -3.79
N PRO A 127 -17.92 -1.89 -2.48
CA PRO A 127 -18.50 -2.89 -1.61
C PRO A 127 -19.99 -3.14 -1.97
N LYS A 128 -20.33 -4.40 -2.19
CA LYS A 128 -21.66 -4.93 -2.45
C LYS A 128 -22.07 -5.87 -1.32
N GLN A 129 -23.35 -5.88 -1.01
CA GLN A 129 -23.91 -6.81 -0.02
C GLN A 129 -24.16 -8.18 -0.68
N ALA A 130 -23.60 -9.24 -0.11
CA ALA A 130 -23.91 -10.60 -0.54
C ALA A 130 -25.27 -11.03 -0.01
N ASN A 131 -26.13 -11.50 -0.90
CA ASN A 131 -27.47 -11.97 -0.58
C ASN A 131 -27.54 -13.49 -0.70
N LEU A 132 -28.35 -14.11 0.17
CA LEU A 132 -28.78 -15.50 0.04
C LEU A 132 -30.28 -15.49 -0.25
N VAL A 133 -30.72 -16.39 -1.12
CA VAL A 133 -32.14 -16.53 -1.46
C VAL A 133 -32.65 -17.80 -0.80
N ALA A 134 -33.65 -17.67 0.05
CA ALA A 134 -34.30 -18.81 0.69
C ALA A 134 -35.77 -18.86 0.31
N VAL A 135 -36.25 -20.03 -0.12
CA VAL A 135 -37.67 -20.24 -0.46
C VAL A 135 -38.21 -21.34 0.44
N TYR A 136 -39.35 -21.06 1.05
CA TYR A 136 -40.02 -21.90 2.03
C TYR A 136 -41.43 -22.23 1.56
N ASN A 137 -41.96 -23.36 2.01
CA ASN A 137 -43.36 -23.71 1.83
C ASN A 137 -44.14 -23.57 3.16
N ASP A 138 -44.42 -22.32 3.54
CA ASP A 138 -45.13 -22.00 4.79
C ASP A 138 -46.55 -22.57 4.84
N ALA A 139 -47.17 -22.80 3.67
CA ALA A 139 -48.51 -23.38 3.57
C ALA A 139 -48.52 -24.88 3.91
N ASN A 140 -47.43 -25.59 3.60
CA ASN A 140 -47.30 -27.01 3.89
C ASN A 140 -46.76 -27.26 5.32
N ASN A 141 -45.76 -26.48 5.78
CA ASN A 141 -45.21 -26.67 7.11
C ASN A 141 -44.54 -25.43 7.73
N TYR A 142 -45.26 -24.74 8.61
CA TYR A 142 -44.77 -23.55 9.34
C TYR A 142 -43.58 -23.83 10.29
N ILE A 143 -43.58 -24.99 10.96
CA ILE A 143 -42.52 -25.33 11.92
C ILE A 143 -41.20 -25.50 11.17
N SER A 144 -41.20 -26.22 10.05
CA SER A 144 -40.02 -26.39 9.22
C SER A 144 -39.49 -25.09 8.65
N SER A 145 -40.37 -24.17 8.24
CA SER A 145 -39.95 -22.84 7.83
C SER A 145 -39.30 -22.04 8.96
N SER A 146 -39.82 -22.15 10.19
CA SER A 146 -39.22 -21.47 11.35
C SER A 146 -37.83 -22.02 11.71
N ILE A 147 -37.64 -23.33 11.59
CA ILE A 147 -36.35 -24.01 11.76
C ILE A 147 -35.38 -23.55 10.66
N GLY A 148 -35.83 -23.57 9.40
CA GLY A 148 -35.01 -23.17 8.25
C GLY A 148 -34.57 -21.70 8.33
N ARG A 149 -35.45 -20.78 8.73
CA ARG A 149 -35.09 -19.37 8.97
C ARG A 149 -33.97 -19.24 10.00
N THR A 150 -34.12 -19.91 11.15
CA THR A 150 -33.11 -19.90 12.22
C THR A 150 -31.79 -20.50 11.74
N ALA A 151 -31.83 -21.59 10.96
CA ALA A 151 -30.64 -22.23 10.41
C ALA A 151 -29.91 -21.31 9.41
N ILE A 152 -30.64 -20.64 8.52
CA ILE A 152 -30.05 -19.69 7.57
C ILE A 152 -29.43 -18.49 8.29
N ASP A 153 -30.07 -17.98 9.34
CA ASP A 153 -29.49 -16.91 10.16
C ASP A 153 -28.17 -17.35 10.82
N GLN A 154 -28.05 -18.62 11.25
CA GLN A 154 -26.79 -19.16 11.78
C GLN A 154 -25.71 -19.25 10.71
N VAL A 155 -26.06 -19.69 9.49
CA VAL A 155 -25.14 -19.72 8.34
C VAL A 155 -24.65 -18.31 8.01
N LEU A 156 -25.58 -17.33 7.93
CA LEU A 156 -25.26 -15.93 7.69
C LEU A 156 -24.34 -15.35 8.78
N ASN A 157 -24.60 -15.65 10.04
CA ASN A 157 -23.76 -15.21 11.15
C ASN A 157 -22.37 -15.84 11.10
N ALA A 158 -22.25 -17.12 10.77
CA ALA A 158 -20.96 -17.80 10.63
C ALA A 158 -20.13 -17.21 9.48
N VAL A 159 -20.77 -16.95 8.33
CA VAL A 159 -20.15 -16.30 7.16
C VAL A 159 -19.73 -14.87 7.51
N SER A 160 -20.61 -14.08 8.12
CA SER A 160 -20.34 -12.70 8.54
C SER A 160 -19.19 -12.62 9.55
N THR A 161 -19.11 -13.56 10.48
CA THR A 161 -18.01 -13.62 11.48
C THR A 161 -16.68 -13.94 10.82
N ARG A 162 -16.64 -14.90 9.86
CA ARG A 162 -15.43 -15.22 9.08
C ARG A 162 -14.95 -14.01 8.28
N ILE A 163 -15.86 -13.36 7.55
CA ILE A 163 -15.53 -12.19 6.72
C ILE A 163 -15.06 -11.02 7.59
N SER A 164 -15.76 -10.74 8.68
CA SER A 164 -15.41 -9.67 9.60
C SER A 164 -14.03 -9.88 10.23
N GLY A 165 -13.71 -11.11 10.67
CA GLY A 165 -12.40 -11.45 11.20
C GLY A 165 -11.27 -11.28 10.18
N GLN A 166 -11.48 -11.74 8.94
CA GLN A 166 -10.51 -11.58 7.87
C GLN A 166 -10.33 -10.13 7.44
N ALA A 167 -11.42 -9.36 7.32
CA ALA A 167 -11.39 -7.95 6.98
C ALA A 167 -10.64 -7.13 8.04
N VAL A 168 -10.91 -7.37 9.32
CA VAL A 168 -10.19 -6.71 10.43
C VAL A 168 -8.70 -7.04 10.40
N ASN A 169 -8.33 -8.31 10.19
CA ASN A 169 -6.92 -8.72 10.09
C ASN A 169 -6.22 -8.08 8.88
N GLN A 170 -6.89 -7.99 7.74
CA GLN A 170 -6.33 -7.36 6.55
C GLN A 170 -6.15 -5.86 6.74
N VAL A 171 -7.16 -5.16 7.29
CA VAL A 171 -7.05 -3.73 7.64
C VAL A 171 -5.93 -3.52 8.65
N LEU A 172 -5.84 -4.36 9.68
CA LEU A 172 -4.76 -4.29 10.66
C LEU A 172 -3.38 -4.50 10.01
N SER A 173 -3.26 -5.44 9.07
CA SER A 173 -2.03 -5.66 8.30
C SER A 173 -1.64 -4.44 7.46
N VAL A 174 -2.61 -3.82 6.79
CA VAL A 174 -2.39 -2.57 6.02
C VAL A 174 -1.96 -1.44 6.95
N VAL A 175 -2.57 -1.30 8.13
CA VAL A 175 -2.20 -0.27 9.12
C VAL A 175 -0.78 -0.49 9.65
N VAL A 176 -0.42 -1.74 10.00
CA VAL A 176 0.92 -2.08 10.49
C VAL A 176 1.98 -1.87 9.41
N SER A 177 1.73 -2.32 8.18
CA SER A 177 2.66 -2.13 7.05
C SER A 177 2.79 -0.66 6.66
N SER A 178 1.72 0.13 6.74
CA SER A 178 1.76 1.58 6.54
C SER A 178 2.65 2.26 7.59
N GLY A 179 2.59 1.80 8.86
CA GLY A 179 3.49 2.28 9.92
C GLY A 179 4.97 2.03 9.60
N ALA A 180 5.31 0.85 9.05
CA ALA A 180 6.66 0.55 8.61
C ALA A 180 7.11 1.43 7.44
N GLY A 181 6.22 1.69 6.47
CA GLY A 181 6.49 2.60 5.35
C GLY A 181 6.74 4.04 5.81
N ILE A 182 5.99 4.53 6.79
CA ILE A 182 6.19 5.85 7.40
C ILE A 182 7.55 5.92 8.11
N GLN A 183 7.94 4.87 8.84
CA GLN A 183 9.24 4.81 9.50
C GLN A 183 10.39 4.84 8.48
N GLN A 184 10.27 4.08 7.39
CA GLN A 184 11.26 4.07 6.31
C GLN A 184 11.37 5.44 5.63
N ALA A 185 10.25 6.14 5.42
CA ALA A 185 10.25 7.50 4.89
C ALA A 185 10.93 8.48 5.86
N ALA A 186 10.69 8.36 7.16
CA ALA A 186 11.35 9.17 8.17
C ALA A 186 12.87 8.94 8.22
N ASP A 187 13.31 7.68 8.08
CA ASP A 187 14.74 7.33 8.02
C ASP A 187 15.40 7.86 6.74
N GLY A 188 14.72 7.75 5.59
CA GLY A 188 15.17 8.33 4.33
C GLY A 188 15.29 9.86 4.38
N ALA A 189 14.31 10.54 5.02
CA ALA A 189 14.37 11.98 5.23
C ALA A 189 15.56 12.39 6.11
N ARG A 190 15.88 11.59 7.14
CA ARG A 190 17.05 11.82 8.00
C ARG A 190 18.36 11.65 7.23
N GLN A 191 18.49 10.60 6.42
CA GLN A 191 19.66 10.41 5.55
C GLN A 191 19.84 11.56 4.55
N LEU A 192 18.74 12.07 3.99
CA LEU A 192 18.79 13.23 3.10
C LEU A 192 19.27 14.49 3.83
N ALA A 193 18.79 14.73 5.05
CA ALA A 193 19.23 15.85 5.88
C ALA A 193 20.74 15.74 6.22
N ASP A 194 21.21 14.56 6.61
CA ASP A 194 22.63 14.30 6.90
C ASP A 194 23.50 14.49 5.64
N GLY A 195 23.00 14.06 4.48
CA GLY A 195 23.65 14.27 3.18
C GLY A 195 23.76 15.75 2.81
N ALA A 196 22.68 16.51 3.01
CA ALA A 196 22.67 17.95 2.77
C ALA A 196 23.67 18.70 3.67
N ALA A 197 23.76 18.33 4.96
CA ALA A 197 24.75 18.90 5.89
C ALA A 197 26.20 18.63 5.43
N LYS A 198 26.50 17.40 4.97
CA LYS A 198 27.83 17.07 4.43
C LYS A 198 28.18 17.86 3.17
N VAL A 199 27.20 18.10 2.31
CA VAL A 199 27.40 18.93 1.11
C VAL A 199 27.68 20.38 1.49
N ASP A 200 26.97 20.93 2.47
CA ASP A 200 27.19 22.28 2.98
C ASP A 200 28.59 22.43 3.59
N ASP A 201 28.99 21.48 4.46
CA ASP A 201 30.35 21.43 5.03
C ASP A 201 31.43 21.38 3.93
N GLY A 202 31.24 20.52 2.92
CA GLY A 202 32.15 20.38 1.79
C GLY A 202 32.24 21.67 0.95
N ALA A 203 31.12 22.36 0.75
CA ALA A 203 31.09 23.65 0.08
C ALA A 203 31.85 24.72 0.89
N GLY A 204 31.70 24.74 2.22
CA GLY A 204 32.45 25.62 3.12
C GLY A 204 33.97 25.36 3.08
N GLN A 205 34.38 24.09 3.06
CA GLN A 205 35.79 23.70 2.91
C GLN A 205 36.36 24.14 1.55
N LEU A 206 35.61 23.93 0.46
CA LEU A 206 36.01 24.37 -0.88
C LEU A 206 36.17 25.89 -0.95
N ALA A 207 35.22 26.64 -0.39
CA ALA A 207 35.30 28.10 -0.33
C ALA A 207 36.55 28.57 0.44
N THR A 208 36.86 27.93 1.56
CA THR A 208 38.07 28.21 2.35
C THR A 208 39.36 27.88 1.58
N GLY A 209 39.38 26.74 0.87
CA GLY A 209 40.49 26.35 0.01
C GLY A 209 40.74 27.34 -1.12
N LEU A 210 39.67 27.80 -1.80
CA LEU A 210 39.75 28.83 -2.83
C LEU A 210 40.25 30.17 -2.28
N HIS A 211 39.81 30.56 -1.08
CA HIS A 211 40.30 31.76 -0.41
C HIS A 211 41.80 31.69 -0.13
N THR A 212 42.29 30.51 0.28
CA THR A 212 43.70 30.26 0.59
C THR A 212 44.58 30.15 -0.67
N ALA A 213 44.06 29.59 -1.77
CA ALA A 213 44.78 29.44 -3.03
C ALA A 213 44.99 30.79 -3.77
N ARG A 214 44.12 31.78 -3.50
CA ARG A 214 44.12 33.07 -4.19
C ARG A 214 45.40 33.89 -3.96
N PRO A 215 45.90 34.07 -2.71
CA PRO A 215 47.20 34.70 -2.46
C PRO A 215 48.37 34.00 -3.14
N GLY A 216 48.43 32.66 -3.07
CA GLY A 216 49.50 31.87 -3.70
C GLY A 216 49.53 32.04 -5.22
N SER A 217 48.35 32.08 -5.86
CA SER A 217 48.22 32.36 -7.29
C SER A 217 48.70 33.78 -7.64
N ALA A 218 48.39 34.78 -6.80
CA ALA A 218 48.86 36.16 -6.99
C ALA A 218 50.39 36.28 -6.81
N GLN A 219 50.95 35.55 -5.85
CA GLN A 219 52.41 35.47 -5.64
C GLN A 219 53.10 34.80 -6.83
N LEU A 220 52.56 33.69 -7.34
CA LEU A 220 53.08 33.02 -8.53
C LEU A 220 53.06 33.94 -9.75
N ALA A 221 51.95 34.65 -9.99
CA ALA A 221 51.86 35.64 -11.07
C ALA A 221 52.90 36.76 -10.92
N THR A 222 53.13 37.23 -9.69
CA THR A 222 54.16 38.24 -9.40
C THR A 222 55.56 37.70 -9.67
N GLY A 223 55.87 36.49 -9.21
CA GLY A 223 57.17 35.84 -9.43
C GLY A 223 57.45 35.56 -10.92
N ALA A 224 56.42 35.12 -11.67
CA ALA A 224 56.53 34.94 -13.12
C ALA A 224 56.84 36.27 -13.84
N LYS A 225 56.22 37.38 -13.41
CA LYS A 225 56.52 38.70 -13.94
C LYS A 225 57.95 39.13 -13.63
N GLN A 226 58.39 38.97 -12.38
CA GLN A 226 59.78 39.27 -11.98
C GLN A 226 60.81 38.47 -12.77
N LEU A 227 60.54 37.17 -13.01
CA LEU A 227 61.39 36.33 -13.85
C LEU A 227 61.44 36.84 -15.29
N SER A 228 60.29 37.18 -15.88
CA SER A 228 60.22 37.78 -17.22
C SER A 228 61.01 39.09 -17.31
N ASP A 229 60.85 39.97 -16.32
CA ASP A 229 61.57 41.25 -16.26
C ASP A 229 63.08 41.03 -16.14
N GLY A 230 63.52 40.07 -15.32
CA GLY A 230 64.93 39.69 -15.19
C GLY A 230 65.54 39.10 -16.46
N ILE A 231 64.78 38.27 -17.19
CA ILE A 231 65.21 37.74 -18.50
C ILE A 231 65.41 38.89 -19.50
N ASN A 232 64.46 39.83 -19.58
CA ASN A 232 64.58 40.99 -20.46
C ASN A 232 65.82 41.82 -20.09
N GLN A 233 66.01 42.08 -18.79
CA GLN A 233 67.14 42.84 -18.29
C GLN A 233 68.51 42.17 -18.57
N ALA A 234 68.58 40.84 -18.62
CA ALA A 234 69.79 40.12 -18.99
C ALA A 234 70.02 40.08 -20.52
N THR A 235 68.94 39.99 -21.30
CA THR A 235 69.00 39.83 -22.76
C THR A 235 69.25 41.16 -23.48
N ASP A 236 68.73 42.28 -22.96
CA ASP A 236 68.88 43.61 -23.56
C ASP A 236 70.34 44.08 -23.68
N PRO A 237 71.19 43.97 -22.64
CA PRO A 237 72.61 44.27 -22.74
C PRO A 237 73.33 43.32 -23.69
N LEU A 238 72.98 42.02 -23.67
CA LEU A 238 73.55 41.03 -24.58
C LEU A 238 73.27 41.42 -26.04
N LEU A 239 72.02 41.75 -26.38
CA LEU A 239 71.64 42.25 -27.70
C LEU A 239 72.39 43.53 -28.08
N THR A 240 72.60 44.42 -27.11
CA THR A 240 73.37 45.66 -27.32
C THR A 240 74.83 45.35 -27.62
N VAL A 241 75.45 44.43 -26.88
CA VAL A 241 76.82 43.95 -27.12
C VAL A 241 76.91 43.25 -28.48
N THR A 242 75.96 42.38 -28.84
CA THR A 242 75.95 41.72 -30.15
C THR A 242 75.84 42.74 -31.29
N LYS A 243 74.98 43.76 -31.16
CA LYS A 243 74.87 44.87 -32.13
C LYS A 243 76.16 45.70 -32.20
N ALA A 244 76.79 45.98 -31.07
CA ALA A 244 78.05 46.71 -31.01
C ALA A 244 79.19 45.92 -31.68
N VAL A 245 79.29 44.62 -31.41
CA VAL A 245 80.25 43.71 -32.06
C VAL A 245 80.01 43.62 -33.57
N ALA A 246 78.75 43.54 -34.02
CA ALA A 246 78.42 43.58 -35.45
C ALA A 246 78.84 44.91 -36.12
N ASN A 247 78.64 46.04 -35.42
CA ASN A 247 79.08 47.35 -35.91
C ASN A 247 80.61 47.50 -35.97
N ILE A 248 81.35 46.85 -35.06
CA ILE A 248 82.81 46.80 -35.10
C ILE A 248 83.26 46.00 -36.34
N GLY A 249 82.65 44.85 -36.61
CA GLY A 249 82.89 44.05 -37.83
C GLY A 249 82.66 44.84 -39.12
N GLY A 250 81.57 45.61 -39.19
CA GLY A 250 81.29 46.49 -40.34
C GLY A 250 82.18 47.75 -40.42
N SER A 251 82.78 48.16 -39.30
CA SER A 251 83.72 49.30 -39.26
C SER A 251 85.15 48.86 -39.61
N THR A 252 85.54 47.61 -39.33
CA THR A 252 86.80 47.02 -39.81
C THR A 252 86.85 46.88 -41.33
N ASP A 253 85.71 46.58 -41.98
CA ASP A 253 85.60 46.61 -43.45
C ASP A 253 85.81 48.03 -44.02
N LYS A 254 85.42 49.07 -43.27
CA LYS A 254 85.67 50.47 -43.63
C LYS A 254 87.09 50.94 -43.36
N LEU A 255 87.79 50.36 -42.38
CA LEU A 255 89.19 50.71 -42.04
C LEU A 255 90.22 50.04 -42.96
N GLN A 256 89.89 48.93 -43.62
CA GLN A 256 90.71 48.44 -44.75
C GLN A 256 90.63 49.37 -45.98
N GLN A 257 89.77 50.39 -45.95
CA GLN A 257 89.60 51.38 -47.01
C GLN A 257 89.96 52.81 -46.55
N GLY A 258 91.25 53.11 -46.33
CA GLY A 258 91.75 54.50 -46.52
C GLY A 258 93.04 54.87 -45.78
N PRO A 259 93.74 55.98 -46.17
CA PRO A 259 93.44 56.96 -47.23
C PRO A 259 94.62 57.28 -48.19
N ARG A 260 94.33 57.71 -49.44
CA ARG A 260 95.31 58.42 -50.32
C ARG A 260 95.09 59.93 -50.25
N PRO A 261 96.15 60.78 -50.21
CA PRO A 261 95.99 62.22 -50.00
C PRO A 261 95.90 63.00 -51.31
N SER A 262 95.07 64.04 -51.35
CA SER A 262 95.38 65.41 -51.84
C SER A 262 94.12 66.17 -52.28
N GLY A 263 94.03 67.47 -51.90
CA GLY A 263 93.15 68.42 -52.58
C GLY A 263 92.36 69.41 -51.70
N ARG A 264 93.03 70.52 -51.37
CA ARG A 264 92.66 71.86 -50.85
C ARG A 264 91.18 72.38 -50.81
N PRO A 265 90.93 73.44 -50.01
CA PRO A 265 89.64 73.74 -49.37
C PRO A 265 88.79 74.80 -50.08
N THR A 266 87.48 74.80 -49.80
CA THR A 266 86.61 75.97 -50.03
C THR A 266 85.74 76.27 -48.81
N ILE A 267 85.83 77.54 -48.41
CA ILE A 267 85.12 78.22 -47.33
C ILE A 267 83.68 78.53 -47.76
N LYS A 268 82.70 78.36 -46.86
CA LYS A 268 81.50 79.22 -46.64
C LYS A 268 80.69 78.65 -45.45
N SER A 269 80.65 79.31 -44.30
CA SER A 269 79.83 80.48 -43.92
C SER A 269 78.52 80.06 -43.24
N THR A 270 78.58 80.00 -41.90
CA THR A 270 77.60 80.49 -40.90
C THR A 270 76.09 80.37 -41.17
N ALA A 271 75.38 79.62 -40.30
CA ALA A 271 74.33 80.17 -39.42
C ALA A 271 73.69 79.08 -38.54
N SER A 272 73.70 79.32 -37.22
CA SER A 272 72.78 78.73 -36.23
C SER A 272 71.65 79.76 -36.00
N PRO A 273 70.43 79.41 -35.51
CA PRO A 273 70.26 78.92 -34.13
C PRO A 273 69.12 77.90 -33.86
N ARG A 274 69.20 77.33 -32.64
CA ARG A 274 68.26 76.47 -31.87
C ARG A 274 66.84 77.08 -31.66
N PRO A 275 66.01 76.58 -30.69
CA PRO A 275 65.25 75.32 -30.61
C PRO A 275 63.73 75.57 -30.31
N ARG A 276 62.85 74.56 -30.35
CA ARG A 276 61.48 74.65 -29.76
C ARG A 276 60.93 73.26 -29.38
N THR A 277 60.89 72.92 -28.08
CA THR A 277 59.71 72.89 -27.16
C THR A 277 58.83 71.63 -27.23
N ALA A 278 58.77 70.90 -26.10
CA ALA A 278 57.69 69.98 -25.63
C ALA A 278 56.35 70.75 -25.40
N PRO A 279 55.18 70.21 -24.90
CA PRO A 279 54.89 68.99 -24.09
C PRO A 279 53.47 68.34 -24.42
N PRO A 280 52.61 67.82 -23.49
CA PRO A 280 52.62 66.50 -22.83
C PRO A 280 51.28 65.67 -22.86
N MET A 281 51.34 64.45 -22.28
CA MET A 281 50.34 63.67 -21.49
C MET A 281 48.89 63.43 -21.99
N ARG A 282 48.47 62.15 -21.93
CA ARG A 282 47.22 61.70 -21.26
C ARG A 282 47.18 60.17 -21.04
N SER A 283 46.89 59.78 -19.79
CA SER A 283 46.46 58.44 -19.35
C SER A 283 44.91 58.45 -19.15
N PRO A 284 44.27 57.45 -18.50
CA PRO A 284 43.78 56.20 -19.08
C PRO A 284 42.25 56.02 -18.88
N LEU A 285 41.71 54.88 -19.35
CA LEU A 285 40.50 54.22 -18.83
C LEU A 285 40.86 52.78 -18.48
#